data_AF-A0ECB7-F1
#
_entry.id   AF-A0ECB7-F1
#
_cell.length_a   1.000
_cell.length_b   1.000
_cell.length_c   1.000
_cell.angle_alpha   90.00
_cell.angle_beta   90.00
_cell.angle_gamma   90.00
#
_symmetry.space_group_name_H-M   'P 1'
#
loop_
_entity.id
_entity.type
_entity.pdbx_description
1 polymer ?
#
loop_
_entity_poly.entity_id
_entity_poly.type
_entity_poly.pdbx_seq_one_letter_code
_entity_poly.pdbx_strand_id
1 'polypeptide(L)'
;MSIKLHSPSGQTRTNKILVAAKLAHLQLELVDTQSNDKNTQTQFPFGKLPVLETKEGNLFESNAILRYIARHSQGLYGKTPYQQGLVDQWLDVTINELETDVITAAIQVLGQIPAIPSQFKTSLAQITYALTIVDTQLGKTKFISGDSLTIADIALAQVVTFAFTLLFGEAERSKFQHLLKWLNEVNSLPEWRAEFGRPRFPKTAFALNEVAQEKEKKEKKQEQPKQNEQHEKPKQKEQPKQKEQPKQTEQPKQQPKQEEEDDAPKKKEANPLDLLPPSTFNIDDYKRIFFAEKDIQKNIDTLFATIDLNGWSLWLVRYNKSENEGKQLILTNNLMKGFINQRLDQNFRKYAFAIHGVYGDEPNLQLRGAWLWRGTEVPKEWKDHVAYDYHQFIKVDVNNAAQKQLFVDYWIKQEEDVSEVEGLKARSLMYFR
;
A
#
# COMPACT_ATOMS: atom_id res chain seq x y z
N MET A 1 20.50 -8.44 23.18
CA MET A 1 19.42 -7.51 22.80
C MET A 1 19.05 -7.80 21.35
N SER A 2 17.74 -7.83 21.06
CA SER A 2 17.23 -7.94 19.68
C SER A 2 17.58 -6.66 18.91
N ILE A 3 18.00 -6.78 17.65
CA ILE A 3 18.20 -5.62 16.76
C ILE A 3 16.80 -5.14 16.34
N LYS A 4 16.52 -3.84 16.50
CA LYS A 4 15.21 -3.26 16.19
C LYS A 4 15.29 -2.31 15.00
N LEU A 5 14.35 -2.43 14.08
CA LEU A 5 14.17 -1.50 12.97
C LEU A 5 12.96 -0.63 13.26
N HIS A 6 13.18 0.63 13.61
CA HIS A 6 12.13 1.63 13.73
C HIS A 6 11.82 2.18 12.33
N SER A 7 10.63 1.87 11.81
CA SER A 7 10.17 2.35 10.50
C SER A 7 8.69 2.04 10.30
N PRO A 8 7.95 2.78 9.45
CA PRO A 8 6.57 2.41 9.14
C PRO A 8 6.52 1.12 8.33
N SER A 9 5.60 0.23 8.68
CA SER A 9 5.34 -1.00 7.93
C SER A 9 4.85 -0.71 6.51
N GLY A 10 5.29 -1.52 5.54
CA GLY A 10 4.87 -1.42 4.13
C GLY A 10 5.55 -0.31 3.30
N GLN A 11 6.45 0.49 3.89
CA GLN A 11 7.22 1.49 3.15
C GLN A 11 8.35 0.84 2.35
N THR A 12 8.60 1.34 1.14
CA THR A 12 9.60 0.77 0.21
C THR A 12 11.01 0.71 0.81
N ARG A 13 11.43 1.74 1.56
CA ARG A 13 12.73 1.77 2.26
C ARG A 13 12.79 0.80 3.45
N THR A 14 11.67 0.57 4.14
CA THR A 14 11.57 -0.47 5.18
C THR A 14 11.75 -1.85 4.53
N ASN A 15 10.99 -2.11 3.46
CA ASN A 15 10.95 -3.42 2.82
C ASN A 15 12.31 -3.83 2.27
N LYS A 16 13.10 -2.92 1.64
CA LYS A 16 14.45 -3.28 1.17
C LYS A 16 15.39 -3.72 2.30
N ILE A 17 15.24 -3.14 3.49
CA ILE A 17 16.03 -3.50 4.68
C ILE A 17 15.61 -4.89 5.17
N LEU A 18 14.30 -5.16 5.23
CA LEU A 18 13.76 -6.46 5.62
C LEU A 18 14.17 -7.58 4.66
N VAL A 19 14.17 -7.32 3.34
CA VAL A 19 14.69 -8.26 2.34
C VAL A 19 16.17 -8.56 2.58
N ALA A 20 17.00 -7.53 2.74
CA ALA A 20 18.42 -7.72 2.99
C ALA A 20 18.69 -8.50 4.29
N ALA A 21 17.91 -8.25 5.34
CA ALA A 21 18.03 -8.96 6.61
C ALA A 21 17.70 -10.46 6.48
N LYS A 22 16.64 -10.80 5.75
CA LYS A 22 16.29 -12.20 5.48
C LYS A 22 17.38 -12.91 4.69
N LEU A 23 17.90 -12.27 3.64
CA LEU A 23 19.00 -12.80 2.83
C LEU A 23 20.30 -12.95 3.64
N ALA A 24 20.54 -12.06 4.60
CA ALA A 24 21.67 -12.14 5.52
C ALA A 24 21.44 -13.11 6.69
N HIS A 25 20.25 -13.71 6.81
CA HIS A 25 19.81 -14.46 7.98
C HIS A 25 19.96 -13.71 9.31
N LEU A 26 19.84 -12.38 9.27
CA LEU A 26 19.92 -11.51 10.44
C LEU A 26 18.51 -11.32 11.01
N GLN A 27 18.30 -11.75 12.25
CA GLN A 27 17.04 -11.50 12.95
C GLN A 27 16.95 -10.02 13.35
N LEU A 28 15.86 -9.38 12.92
CA LEU A 28 15.50 -8.04 13.35
C LEU A 28 14.01 -7.98 13.68
N GLU A 29 13.68 -7.15 14.65
CA GLU A 29 12.31 -6.83 15.04
C GLU A 29 11.89 -5.52 14.37
N LEU A 30 10.85 -5.53 13.54
CA LEU A 30 10.25 -4.29 13.02
C LEU A 30 9.39 -3.66 14.11
N VAL A 31 9.77 -2.46 14.54
CA VAL A 31 8.97 -1.62 15.43
C VAL A 31 8.22 -0.61 14.56
N ASP A 32 6.92 -0.85 14.35
CA ASP A 32 6.10 -0.02 13.48
C ASP A 32 5.98 1.40 14.04
N THR A 33 6.75 2.31 13.47
CA THR A 33 6.90 3.69 13.94
C THR A 33 6.46 4.64 12.84
N GLN A 34 5.52 5.53 13.14
CA GLN A 34 4.99 6.47 12.17
C GLN A 34 5.93 7.67 12.00
N SER A 35 6.15 8.11 10.75
CA SER A 35 7.10 9.19 10.41
C SER A 35 6.75 10.55 11.01
N ASN A 36 5.51 10.75 11.46
CA ASN A 36 5.01 12.03 12.00
C ASN A 36 4.67 12.00 13.49
N ASP A 37 5.07 10.96 14.21
CA ASP A 37 4.92 10.97 15.67
C ASP A 37 5.92 11.98 16.29
N LYS A 38 5.48 12.73 17.31
CA LYS A 38 6.32 13.70 18.04
C LYS A 38 7.56 13.02 18.63
N ASN A 39 7.43 11.75 19.00
CA ASN A 39 8.54 10.94 19.49
C ASN A 39 9.63 10.72 18.43
N THR A 40 9.28 10.48 17.17
CA THR A 40 10.25 10.27 16.08
C THR A 40 11.13 11.50 15.85
N GLN A 41 10.55 12.70 15.94
CA GLN A 41 11.26 13.97 15.73
C GLN A 41 12.23 14.31 16.86
N THR A 42 11.95 13.87 18.09
CA THR A 42 12.79 14.14 19.26
C THR A 42 13.78 13.02 19.55
N GLN A 43 13.46 11.78 19.19
CA GLN A 43 14.27 10.59 19.46
C GLN A 43 15.42 10.41 18.46
N PHE A 44 15.27 10.85 17.22
CA PHE A 44 16.27 10.63 16.17
C PHE A 44 16.82 11.96 15.61
N PRO A 45 18.15 12.11 15.43
CA PRO A 45 18.80 13.40 15.10
C PRO A 45 18.25 14.13 13.87
N PHE A 46 17.81 13.38 12.85
CA PHE A 46 17.25 13.93 11.62
C PHE A 46 15.73 13.87 11.54
N GLY A 47 15.07 13.34 12.58
CA GLY A 47 13.62 13.12 12.59
C GLY A 47 13.12 12.25 11.43
N LYS A 48 13.97 11.37 10.90
CA LYS A 48 13.71 10.52 9.72
C LYS A 48 13.83 9.05 10.07
N LEU A 49 13.02 8.26 9.38
CA LEU A 49 13.04 6.80 9.40
C LEU A 49 13.51 6.29 8.03
N PRO A 50 14.12 5.09 7.93
CA PRO A 50 14.31 4.09 9.00
C PRO A 50 15.49 4.38 9.95
N VAL A 51 15.40 3.84 11.17
CA VAL A 51 16.51 3.78 12.14
C VAL A 51 16.67 2.36 12.67
N LEU A 52 17.90 1.84 12.62
CA LEU A 52 18.27 0.55 13.19
C LEU A 52 18.89 0.77 14.58
N GLU A 53 18.22 0.29 15.62
CA GLU A 53 18.73 0.28 16.99
C GLU A 53 19.51 -1.01 17.23
N THR A 54 20.77 -0.85 17.64
CA THR A 54 21.68 -1.94 17.98
C THR A 54 22.22 -1.77 19.40
N LYS A 55 22.90 -2.80 19.92
CA LYS A 55 23.59 -2.73 21.21
C LYS A 55 24.70 -1.66 21.26
N GLU A 56 25.23 -1.25 20.10
CA GLU A 56 26.32 -0.27 19.95
C GLU A 56 25.80 1.15 19.71
N GLY A 57 24.50 1.30 19.45
CA GLY A 57 23.86 2.56 19.13
C GLY A 57 22.97 2.49 17.90
N ASN A 58 22.47 3.67 17.51
CA ASN A 58 21.54 3.82 16.40
C ASN A 58 22.27 4.05 15.07
N LEU A 59 21.81 3.38 14.02
CA LEU A 59 22.21 3.62 12.63
C LEU A 59 21.01 4.17 11.86
N PHE A 60 21.21 5.26 11.13
CA PHE A 60 20.22 5.89 10.27
C PHE A 60 20.76 5.97 8.84
N GLU A 61 19.91 6.37 7.89
CA GLU A 61 20.08 6.21 6.44
C GLU A 61 19.93 4.77 5.95
N SER A 62 18.96 4.57 5.05
CA SER A 62 18.59 3.22 4.60
C SER A 62 19.75 2.45 3.94
N ASN A 63 20.63 3.11 3.17
CA ASN A 63 21.79 2.46 2.58
C ASN A 63 22.90 2.15 3.61
N ALA A 64 23.05 2.95 4.67
CA ALA A 64 23.98 2.64 5.75
C ALA A 64 23.51 1.41 6.55
N ILE A 65 22.20 1.31 6.81
CA ILE A 65 21.58 0.13 7.42
C ILE A 65 21.77 -1.12 6.54
N LEU A 66 21.57 -1.01 5.22
CA LEU A 66 21.86 -2.11 4.30
C LEU A 66 23.31 -2.58 4.38
N ARG A 67 24.28 -1.65 4.41
CA ARG A 67 25.71 -1.99 4.56
C ARG A 67 25.99 -2.70 5.88
N TYR A 68 25.38 -2.25 6.99
CA TYR A 68 25.50 -2.91 8.28
C TYR A 68 25.00 -4.36 8.23
N ILE A 69 23.82 -4.58 7.66
CA ILE A 69 23.24 -5.93 7.48
C ILE A 69 24.13 -6.79 6.59
N ALA A 70 24.59 -6.26 5.46
CA ALA A 70 25.39 -7.00 4.50
C ALA A 70 26.74 -7.45 5.08
N ARG A 71 27.34 -6.67 6.00
CA ARG A 71 28.55 -7.06 6.73
C ARG A 71 28.36 -8.22 7.70
N HIS A 72 27.12 -8.52 8.09
CA HIS A 72 26.77 -9.73 8.87
C HIS A 72 26.50 -10.95 7.97
N SER A 73 26.51 -10.79 6.64
CA SER A 73 26.30 -11.85 5.67
C SER A 73 27.61 -12.34 5.04
N GLN A 74 27.62 -13.55 4.49
CA GLN A 74 28.69 -14.03 3.63
C GLN A 74 28.35 -13.83 2.14
N GLY A 75 28.26 -12.57 1.68
CA GLY A 75 28.29 -12.31 0.23
C GLY A 75 27.57 -11.06 -0.27
N LEU A 76 26.65 -10.47 0.51
CA LEU A 76 25.80 -9.37 -0.01
C LEU A 76 26.54 -8.04 -0.17
N TYR A 77 27.82 -7.97 0.18
CA TYR A 77 28.64 -6.75 0.10
C TYR A 77 29.90 -6.92 -0.76
N GLY A 78 30.04 -8.05 -1.48
CA GLY A 78 31.28 -8.37 -2.19
C GLY A 78 32.40 -8.88 -1.25
N LYS A 79 33.39 -9.56 -1.82
CA LYS A 79 34.44 -10.27 -1.06
C LYS A 79 35.77 -9.51 -1.02
N THR A 80 36.03 -8.64 -1.99
CA THR A 80 37.26 -7.85 -2.10
C THR A 80 36.96 -6.36 -1.94
N PRO A 81 37.95 -5.53 -1.57
CA PRO A 81 37.76 -4.07 -1.52
C PRO A 81 37.22 -3.47 -2.83
N TYR A 82 37.66 -4.01 -3.97
CA TYR A 82 37.14 -3.59 -5.28
C TYR A 82 35.66 -3.93 -5.46
N GLN A 83 35.26 -5.16 -5.12
CA GLN A 83 33.85 -5.57 -5.19
C GLN A 83 32.97 -4.77 -4.22
N GLN A 84 33.45 -4.48 -3.02
CA GLN A 84 32.78 -3.60 -2.06
C GLN A 84 32.61 -2.19 -2.63
N GLY A 85 33.65 -1.64 -3.27
CA GLY A 85 33.56 -0.37 -3.98
C GLY A 85 32.53 -0.37 -5.11
N LEU A 86 32.39 -1.46 -5.86
CA LEU A 86 31.34 -1.59 -6.88
C LEU A 86 29.93 -1.62 -6.27
N VAL A 87 29.76 -2.28 -5.12
CA VAL A 87 28.48 -2.26 -4.39
C VAL A 87 28.15 -0.85 -3.93
N ASP A 88 29.12 -0.15 -3.34
CA ASP A 88 28.95 1.22 -2.88
C ASP A 88 28.63 2.18 -4.05
N GLN A 89 29.34 2.04 -5.16
CA GLN A 89 29.08 2.81 -6.39
C GLN A 89 27.61 2.70 -6.81
N TRP A 90 27.06 1.49 -6.88
CA TRP A 90 25.69 1.29 -7.35
C TRP A 90 24.62 1.66 -6.31
N LEU A 91 24.91 1.57 -5.01
CA LEU A 91 24.05 2.13 -3.97
C LEU A 91 23.94 3.65 -4.11
N ASP A 92 25.06 4.32 -4.39
CA ASP A 92 25.12 5.78 -4.47
C ASP A 92 24.56 6.28 -5.81
N VAL A 93 24.81 5.57 -6.92
CA VAL A 93 24.12 5.83 -8.21
C VAL A 93 22.61 5.70 -8.05
N THR A 94 22.13 4.67 -7.34
CA THR A 94 20.68 4.47 -7.14
C THR A 94 20.03 5.66 -6.44
N ILE A 95 20.65 6.21 -5.38
CA ILE A 95 20.03 7.31 -4.62
C ILE A 95 20.20 8.67 -5.32
N ASN A 96 21.36 8.92 -5.93
CA ASN A 96 21.70 10.22 -6.51
C ASN A 96 21.18 10.40 -7.94
N GLU A 97 21.28 9.36 -8.78
CA GLU A 97 20.99 9.45 -10.22
C GLU A 97 19.61 8.92 -10.60
N LEU A 98 18.90 8.24 -9.69
CA LEU A 98 17.61 7.59 -10.00
C LEU A 98 16.52 7.91 -8.98
N GLU A 99 16.72 7.62 -7.70
CA GLU A 99 15.66 7.70 -6.67
C GLU A 99 15.08 9.11 -6.54
N THR A 100 15.91 10.14 -6.63
CA THR A 100 15.49 11.54 -6.53
C THR A 100 14.47 11.93 -7.61
N ASP A 101 14.75 11.60 -8.87
CA ASP A 101 13.82 11.88 -9.97
C ASP A 101 12.58 10.99 -9.94
N VAL A 102 12.74 9.71 -9.57
CA VAL A 102 11.60 8.78 -9.41
C VAL A 102 10.62 9.31 -8.36
N ILE A 103 11.11 9.75 -7.20
CA ILE A 103 10.26 10.33 -6.15
C ILE A 103 9.61 11.61 -6.66
N THR A 104 10.37 12.51 -7.28
CA THR A 104 9.87 13.79 -7.81
C THR A 104 8.72 13.59 -8.81
N ALA A 105 8.85 12.61 -9.69
CA ALA A 105 7.79 12.28 -10.66
C ALA A 105 6.60 11.56 -9.99
N ALA A 106 6.87 10.60 -9.10
CA ALA A 106 5.84 9.78 -8.46
C ALA A 106 4.89 10.59 -7.58
N ILE A 107 5.40 11.54 -6.77
CA ILE A 107 4.55 12.34 -5.87
C ILE A 107 3.57 13.24 -6.63
N GLN A 108 3.90 13.65 -7.86
CA GLN A 108 3.00 14.41 -8.74
C GLN A 108 1.91 13.52 -9.34
N VAL A 109 2.29 12.31 -9.80
CA VAL A 109 1.33 11.31 -10.31
C VAL A 109 0.36 10.86 -9.22
N LEU A 110 0.86 10.69 -7.98
CA LEU A 110 0.04 10.33 -6.83
C LEU A 110 -0.80 11.50 -6.28
N GLY A 111 -0.63 12.71 -6.81
CA GLY A 111 -1.37 13.90 -6.36
C GLY A 111 -1.00 14.38 -4.96
N GLN A 112 0.18 14.02 -4.44
CA GLN A 112 0.67 14.50 -3.14
C GLN A 112 1.13 15.96 -3.24
N ILE A 113 1.55 16.40 -4.43
CA ILE A 113 1.83 17.79 -4.76
C ILE A 113 1.15 18.16 -6.09
N PRO A 114 0.95 19.46 -6.39
CA PRO A 114 0.48 19.89 -7.70
C PRO A 114 1.40 19.41 -8.83
N ALA A 115 0.80 19.02 -9.96
CA ALA A 115 1.55 18.63 -11.15
C ALA A 115 2.32 19.83 -11.74
N ILE A 116 3.60 19.64 -12.03
CA ILE A 116 4.50 20.58 -12.70
C ILE A 116 5.01 19.88 -13.98
N PRO A 117 4.32 20.03 -15.12
CA PRO A 117 4.59 19.23 -16.33
C PRO A 117 6.02 19.32 -16.86
N SER A 118 6.66 20.50 -16.75
CA SER A 118 8.05 20.69 -17.16
C SER A 118 9.02 19.88 -16.29
N GLN A 119 8.84 19.92 -14.96
CA GLN A 119 9.66 19.16 -14.03
C GLN A 119 9.42 17.66 -14.19
N PHE A 120 8.16 17.22 -14.31
CA PHE A 120 7.83 15.83 -14.56
C PHE A 120 8.49 15.30 -15.83
N LYS A 121 8.43 16.06 -16.93
CA LYS A 121 9.09 15.70 -18.19
C LYS A 121 10.61 15.59 -18.04
N THR A 122 11.24 16.53 -17.33
CA THR A 122 12.67 16.47 -17.03
C THR A 122 13.01 15.24 -16.21
N SER A 123 12.28 14.95 -15.12
CA SER A 123 12.52 13.77 -14.30
C SER A 123 12.33 12.47 -15.08
N LEU A 124 11.29 12.34 -15.92
CA LEU A 124 11.14 11.16 -16.78
C LEU A 124 12.31 10.97 -17.76
N ALA A 125 12.86 12.06 -18.29
CA ALA A 125 14.02 12.00 -19.16
C ALA A 125 15.28 11.52 -18.41
N GLN A 126 15.52 12.04 -17.20
CA GLN A 126 16.64 11.63 -16.34
C GLN A 126 16.52 10.17 -15.89
N ILE A 127 15.31 9.76 -15.47
CA ILE A 127 15.04 8.35 -15.13
C ILE A 127 15.32 7.46 -16.33
N THR A 128 14.82 7.81 -17.51
CA THR A 128 15.04 7.02 -18.73
C THR A 128 16.54 6.91 -19.07
N TYR A 129 17.29 7.99 -18.91
CA TYR A 129 18.74 8.01 -19.11
C TYR A 129 19.46 7.08 -18.12
N ALA A 130 19.19 7.21 -16.82
CA ALA A 130 19.77 6.36 -15.79
C ALA A 130 19.43 4.87 -16.02
N LEU A 131 18.17 4.55 -16.34
CA LEU A 131 17.75 3.18 -16.64
C LEU A 131 18.42 2.61 -17.91
N THR A 132 18.77 3.44 -18.88
CA THR A 132 19.53 3.01 -20.07
C THR A 132 20.95 2.59 -19.69
N ILE A 133 21.61 3.34 -18.79
CA ILE A 133 22.93 2.98 -18.26
C ILE A 133 22.87 1.67 -17.47
N VAL A 134 21.86 1.54 -16.60
CA VAL A 134 21.62 0.33 -15.82
C VAL A 134 21.37 -0.88 -16.72
N ASP A 135 20.51 -0.77 -17.74
CA ASP A 135 20.26 -1.85 -18.70
C ASP A 135 21.55 -2.27 -19.42
N THR A 136 22.36 -1.29 -19.83
CA THR A 136 23.66 -1.55 -20.48
C THR A 136 24.61 -2.29 -19.55
N GLN A 137 24.63 -1.97 -18.25
CA GLN A 137 25.46 -2.68 -17.27
C GLN A 137 24.96 -4.11 -17.04
N LEU A 138 23.65 -4.30 -16.91
CA LEU A 138 23.02 -5.62 -16.73
C LEU A 138 23.12 -6.50 -17.99
N GLY A 139 23.41 -5.91 -19.14
CA GLY A 139 23.83 -6.65 -20.34
C GLY A 139 25.25 -7.26 -20.24
N LYS A 140 26.09 -6.76 -19.33
CA LYS A 140 27.48 -7.20 -19.14
C LYS A 140 27.68 -8.10 -17.93
N THR A 141 26.82 -7.97 -16.92
CA THR A 141 26.96 -8.61 -15.61
C THR A 141 25.63 -9.20 -15.17
N LYS A 142 25.66 -10.30 -14.41
CA LYS A 142 24.43 -10.96 -13.96
C LYS A 142 23.62 -10.08 -13.00
N PHE A 143 24.32 -9.41 -12.09
CA PHE A 143 23.80 -8.50 -11.07
C PHE A 143 24.51 -7.16 -11.21
N ILE A 144 23.94 -6.09 -10.65
CA ILE A 144 24.38 -4.72 -10.98
C ILE A 144 25.85 -4.46 -10.66
N SER A 145 26.37 -5.10 -9.61
CA SER A 145 27.76 -4.98 -9.14
C SER A 145 28.68 -6.12 -9.57
N GLY A 146 28.20 -7.10 -10.35
CA GLY A 146 29.00 -8.25 -10.81
C GLY A 146 28.19 -9.56 -10.96
N ASP A 147 28.77 -10.69 -10.58
CA ASP A 147 28.18 -12.02 -10.81
C ASP A 147 27.34 -12.56 -9.63
N SER A 148 27.30 -11.84 -8.50
CA SER A 148 26.58 -12.25 -7.30
C SER A 148 25.59 -11.18 -6.84
N LEU A 149 24.47 -11.62 -6.27
CA LEU A 149 23.46 -10.73 -5.69
C LEU A 149 24.05 -9.96 -4.51
N THR A 150 23.82 -8.64 -4.48
CA THR A 150 24.29 -7.75 -3.41
C THR A 150 23.20 -6.80 -2.94
N ILE A 151 23.46 -6.05 -1.87
CA ILE A 151 22.55 -4.98 -1.42
C ILE A 151 22.36 -3.88 -2.47
N ALA A 152 23.28 -3.71 -3.42
CA ALA A 152 23.09 -2.79 -4.55
C ALA A 152 21.91 -3.21 -5.42
N ASP A 153 21.74 -4.52 -5.65
CA ASP A 153 20.62 -5.04 -6.42
C ASP A 153 19.29 -4.81 -5.71
N ILE A 154 19.24 -5.04 -4.39
CA ILE A 154 18.03 -4.85 -3.59
C ILE A 154 17.62 -3.38 -3.59
N ALA A 155 18.57 -2.46 -3.41
CA ALA A 155 18.31 -1.03 -3.43
C ALA A 155 17.82 -0.56 -4.80
N LEU A 156 18.49 -0.98 -5.88
CA LEU A 156 18.10 -0.63 -7.24
C LEU A 156 16.71 -1.19 -7.58
N ALA A 157 16.46 -2.47 -7.26
CA ALA A 157 15.20 -3.13 -7.57
C ALA A 157 14.03 -2.45 -6.87
N GLN A 158 14.24 -1.92 -5.67
CA GLN A 158 13.22 -1.18 -4.91
C GLN A 158 12.80 0.10 -5.64
N VAL A 159 13.76 0.83 -6.20
CA VAL A 159 13.48 2.08 -6.92
C VAL A 159 12.90 1.80 -8.30
N VAL A 160 13.46 0.83 -9.03
CA VAL A 160 12.97 0.43 -10.36
C VAL A 160 11.56 -0.13 -10.28
N THR A 161 11.27 -0.99 -9.31
CA THR A 161 9.92 -1.54 -9.10
C THR A 161 8.89 -0.43 -8.87
N PHE A 162 9.24 0.56 -8.05
CA PHE A 162 8.35 1.69 -7.79
C PHE A 162 8.14 2.55 -9.05
N ALA A 163 9.22 2.85 -9.79
CA ALA A 163 9.14 3.57 -11.06
C ALA A 163 8.28 2.81 -12.09
N PHE A 164 8.46 1.49 -12.23
CA PHE A 164 7.71 0.69 -13.19
C PHE A 164 6.25 0.46 -12.82
N THR A 165 5.89 0.58 -11.54
CA THR A 165 4.50 0.49 -11.08
C THR A 165 3.70 1.75 -11.44
N LEU A 166 4.36 2.90 -11.62
CA LEU A 166 3.69 4.19 -11.78
C LEU A 166 4.03 4.91 -13.11
N LEU A 167 5.30 5.00 -13.47
CA LEU A 167 5.82 5.98 -14.42
C LEU A 167 6.05 5.45 -15.83
N PHE A 168 6.13 4.13 -16.00
CA PHE A 168 6.43 3.48 -17.28
C PHE A 168 5.31 2.50 -17.62
N GLY A 169 4.87 2.48 -18.89
CA GLY A 169 4.00 1.45 -19.44
C GLY A 169 4.79 0.29 -20.02
N GLU A 170 4.09 -0.67 -20.60
CA GLU A 170 4.70 -1.86 -21.21
C GLU A 170 5.64 -1.51 -22.36
N ALA A 171 5.24 -0.57 -23.22
CA ALA A 171 6.02 -0.15 -24.39
C ALA A 171 7.32 0.58 -24.02
N GLU A 172 7.34 1.34 -22.92
CA GLU A 172 8.57 1.96 -22.44
C GLU A 172 9.46 0.94 -21.74
N ARG A 173 8.89 0.09 -20.88
CA ARG A 173 9.65 -0.94 -20.15
C ARG A 173 10.31 -1.93 -21.11
N SER A 174 9.65 -2.31 -22.21
CA SER A 174 10.18 -3.28 -23.18
C SER A 174 11.49 -2.85 -23.86
N LYS A 175 11.88 -1.57 -23.72
CA LYS A 175 13.16 -1.02 -24.20
C LYS A 175 14.34 -1.43 -23.32
N PHE A 176 14.09 -1.84 -22.07
CA PHE A 176 15.12 -2.22 -21.09
C PHE A 176 15.11 -3.74 -20.86
N GLN A 177 15.58 -4.51 -21.84
CA GLN A 177 15.45 -5.97 -21.84
C GLN A 177 16.27 -6.65 -20.74
N HIS A 178 17.52 -6.21 -20.55
CA HIS A 178 18.41 -6.78 -19.52
C HIS A 178 17.91 -6.41 -18.12
N LEU A 179 17.48 -5.16 -17.96
CA LEU A 179 16.88 -4.67 -16.73
C LEU A 179 15.62 -5.45 -16.38
N LEU A 180 14.71 -5.67 -17.33
CA LEU A 180 13.49 -6.45 -17.08
C LEU A 180 13.79 -7.89 -16.68
N LYS A 181 14.76 -8.54 -17.35
CA LYS A 181 15.18 -9.90 -17.00
C LYS A 181 15.72 -9.95 -15.57
N TRP A 182 16.66 -9.07 -15.23
CA TRP A 182 17.25 -8.97 -13.90
C TRP A 182 16.17 -8.65 -12.84
N LEU A 183 15.27 -7.72 -13.12
CA LEU A 183 14.22 -7.31 -12.19
C LEU A 183 13.26 -8.46 -11.90
N ASN A 184 12.92 -9.27 -12.92
CA ASN A 184 12.10 -10.47 -12.73
C ASN A 184 12.81 -11.53 -11.87
N GLU A 185 14.13 -11.71 -12.03
CA GLU A 185 14.92 -12.60 -11.18
C GLU A 185 14.90 -12.12 -9.72
N VAL A 186 15.19 -10.83 -9.46
CA VAL A 186 15.17 -10.26 -8.10
C VAL A 186 13.76 -10.32 -7.49
N ASN A 187 12.72 -9.97 -8.24
CA ASN A 187 11.32 -10.02 -7.77
C ASN A 187 10.81 -11.44 -7.51
N SER A 188 11.51 -12.46 -8.01
CA SER A 188 11.16 -13.86 -7.79
C SER A 188 11.71 -14.44 -6.48
N LEU A 189 12.68 -13.75 -5.85
CA LEU A 189 13.27 -14.18 -4.59
C LEU A 189 12.18 -14.33 -3.50
N PRO A 190 12.16 -15.43 -2.73
CA PRO A 190 11.21 -15.61 -1.64
C PRO A 190 11.25 -14.46 -0.62
N GLU A 191 12.43 -13.97 -0.29
CA GLU A 191 12.66 -12.87 0.63
C GLU A 191 12.08 -11.57 0.09
N TRP A 192 12.23 -11.33 -1.22
CA TRP A 192 11.61 -10.19 -1.89
C TRP A 192 10.09 -10.28 -1.84
N ARG A 193 9.52 -11.43 -2.22
CA ARG A 193 8.07 -11.64 -2.24
C ARG A 193 7.43 -11.51 -0.87
N ALA A 194 8.14 -11.90 0.19
CA ALA A 194 7.66 -11.76 1.55
C ALA A 194 7.40 -10.29 1.94
N GLU A 195 8.17 -9.34 1.40
CA GLU A 195 8.14 -7.93 1.81
C GLU A 195 7.49 -7.01 0.78
N PHE A 196 7.71 -7.26 -0.51
CA PHE A 196 7.15 -6.45 -1.61
C PHE A 196 5.93 -7.09 -2.28
N GLY A 197 5.61 -8.34 -1.96
CA GLY A 197 4.63 -9.13 -2.71
C GLY A 197 5.07 -9.39 -4.15
N ARG A 198 4.11 -9.59 -5.05
CA ARG A 198 4.35 -9.64 -6.50
C ARG A 198 4.09 -8.24 -7.09
N PRO A 199 5.12 -7.53 -7.57
CA PRO A 199 4.91 -6.26 -8.25
C PRO A 199 4.06 -6.45 -9.51
N ARG A 200 3.13 -5.52 -9.73
CA ARG A 200 2.28 -5.48 -10.93
C ARG A 200 2.59 -4.21 -11.68
N PHE A 201 3.00 -4.36 -12.94
CA PHE A 201 3.33 -3.22 -13.78
C PHE A 201 2.18 -2.94 -14.74
N PRO A 202 1.72 -1.68 -14.85
CA PRO A 202 0.57 -1.34 -15.67
C PRO A 202 0.91 -1.41 -17.17
N LYS A 203 -0.07 -1.68 -18.03
CA LYS A 203 0.13 -1.63 -19.49
C LYS A 203 0.50 -0.23 -19.98
N THR A 204 -0.09 0.79 -19.37
CA THR A 204 0.15 2.21 -19.66
C THR A 204 0.62 2.92 -18.38
N ALA A 205 1.56 3.85 -18.51
CA ALA A 205 1.97 4.69 -17.38
C ALA A 205 0.78 5.49 -16.81
N PHE A 206 0.85 5.81 -15.52
CA PHE A 206 -0.14 6.66 -14.88
C PHE A 206 -0.03 8.09 -15.41
N ALA A 207 -1.17 8.71 -15.69
CA ALA A 207 -1.24 10.09 -16.16
C ALA A 207 -0.90 11.07 -15.03
N LEU A 208 -0.36 12.23 -15.40
CA LEU A 208 -0.30 13.37 -14.50
C LEU A 208 -1.71 13.81 -14.13
N ASN A 209 -1.98 14.01 -12.85
CA ASN A 209 -3.25 14.53 -12.37
C ASN A 209 -3.33 16.05 -12.63
N GLU A 210 -3.75 16.44 -13.83
CA GLU A 210 -3.89 17.86 -14.24
C GLU A 210 -5.06 18.59 -13.54
N VAL A 211 -5.94 17.87 -12.84
CA VAL A 211 -7.17 18.41 -12.19
C VAL A 211 -6.87 19.51 -11.16
N ALA A 212 -5.68 19.49 -10.53
CA ALA A 212 -5.27 20.54 -9.61
C ALA A 212 -4.99 21.90 -10.31
N GLN A 213 -4.53 21.88 -11.57
CA GLN A 213 -4.21 23.09 -12.31
C GLN A 213 -5.45 23.84 -12.80
N GLU A 214 -6.56 23.15 -13.07
CA GLU A 214 -7.81 23.82 -13.45
C GLU A 214 -8.44 24.59 -12.30
N LYS A 215 -8.29 24.11 -11.05
CA LYS A 215 -8.75 24.83 -9.86
C LYS A 215 -7.92 26.09 -9.60
N GLU A 216 -6.59 26.00 -9.63
CA GLU A 216 -5.74 27.18 -9.48
C GLU A 216 -5.84 28.17 -10.65
N LYS A 217 -6.02 27.70 -11.90
CA LYS A 217 -6.25 28.61 -13.06
C LYS A 217 -7.62 29.27 -13.01
N LYS A 218 -8.64 28.62 -12.42
CA LYS A 218 -9.95 29.24 -12.18
C LYS A 218 -9.90 30.26 -11.04
N GLU A 219 -9.19 29.94 -9.96
CA GLU A 219 -8.98 30.87 -8.83
C GLU A 219 -8.13 32.09 -9.25
N LYS A 220 -7.01 31.90 -9.97
CA LYS A 220 -6.19 33.01 -10.48
C LYS A 220 -6.86 33.85 -11.58
N LYS A 221 -7.85 33.29 -12.32
CA LYS A 221 -8.68 34.07 -13.27
C LYS A 221 -9.79 34.86 -12.60
N GLN A 222 -10.17 34.53 -11.36
CA GLN A 222 -11.19 35.25 -10.60
C GLN A 222 -10.61 36.41 -9.77
N GLU A 223 -9.29 36.46 -9.55
CA GLU A 223 -8.64 37.49 -8.73
C GLU A 223 -7.91 38.62 -9.49
N GLN A 224 -8.18 38.85 -10.78
CA GLN A 224 -7.70 40.08 -11.44
C GLN A 224 -8.76 41.20 -11.37
N PRO A 225 -8.53 42.30 -10.62
CA PRO A 225 -9.36 43.49 -10.72
C PRO A 225 -9.02 44.23 -12.03
N LYS A 226 -10.05 44.54 -12.82
CA LYS A 226 -9.94 45.53 -13.91
C LYS A 226 -9.61 46.89 -13.30
N GLN A 227 -8.49 47.49 -13.70
CA GLN A 227 -8.31 48.94 -13.63
C GLN A 227 -7.98 49.47 -15.02
N ASN A 228 -8.84 50.37 -15.49
CA ASN A 228 -8.59 51.24 -16.64
C ASN A 228 -7.52 52.27 -16.28
N GLU A 229 -6.63 52.52 -17.21
CA GLU A 229 -5.61 53.57 -17.15
C GLU A 229 -6.23 54.97 -17.22
N GLN A 230 -5.71 55.89 -16.40
CA GLN A 230 -5.47 57.28 -16.82
C GLN A 230 -4.27 57.88 -16.07
N HIS A 231 -3.40 58.51 -16.85
CA HIS A 231 -2.16 59.18 -16.47
C HIS A 231 -2.34 60.31 -15.45
N GLU A 232 -1.42 60.45 -14.50
CA GLU A 232 -0.49 61.59 -14.38
C GLU A 232 0.51 61.42 -13.21
N LYS A 233 1.62 62.17 -13.27
CA LYS A 233 2.88 62.03 -12.52
C LYS A 233 2.98 63.13 -11.43
N PRO A 234 4.08 63.29 -10.66
CA PRO A 234 4.29 62.79 -9.29
C PRO A 234 4.48 63.91 -8.22
N LYS A 235 4.41 63.60 -6.91
CA LYS A 235 5.17 64.23 -5.78
C LYS A 235 4.77 63.61 -4.43
N GLN A 236 5.70 62.98 -3.71
CA GLN A 236 6.50 63.49 -2.57
C GLN A 236 5.80 63.54 -1.19
N LYS A 237 6.40 62.75 -0.27
CA LYS A 237 6.67 62.98 1.17
C LYS A 237 5.54 62.93 2.22
N GLU A 238 5.99 62.40 3.37
CA GLU A 238 5.55 62.58 4.77
C GLU A 238 4.55 61.59 5.41
N GLN A 239 5.09 60.78 6.33
CA GLN A 239 4.43 60.35 7.58
C GLN A 239 4.13 61.59 8.46
N PRO A 240 3.11 61.64 9.36
CA PRO A 240 3.05 60.76 10.54
C PRO A 240 1.68 60.48 11.25
N LYS A 241 1.71 59.46 12.11
CA LYS A 241 1.06 59.25 13.45
C LYS A 241 -0.45 59.44 13.71
N GLN A 242 -1.02 58.35 14.29
CA GLN A 242 -1.88 58.21 15.49
C GLN A 242 -3.00 59.23 15.80
N LYS A 243 -4.22 58.69 16.07
CA LYS A 243 -5.00 58.96 17.30
C LYS A 243 -6.19 58.00 17.49
N GLU A 244 -6.68 57.99 18.72
CA GLU A 244 -7.46 56.97 19.44
C GLU A 244 -8.98 56.90 19.14
N GLN A 245 -9.54 55.69 19.36
CA GLN A 245 -10.84 55.23 19.93
C GLN A 245 -12.02 56.21 20.17
N PRO A 246 -13.32 55.79 20.17
CA PRO A 246 -13.82 54.59 20.89
C PRO A 246 -15.06 53.82 20.33
N LYS A 247 -15.37 52.73 21.06
CA LYS A 247 -16.49 51.75 21.02
C LYS A 247 -17.89 52.27 20.62
N GLN A 248 -18.65 51.44 19.89
CA GLN A 248 -19.99 50.98 20.33
C GLN A 248 -20.44 49.66 19.65
N THR A 249 -20.81 48.71 20.53
CA THR A 249 -21.83 47.64 20.46
C THR A 249 -22.36 47.10 19.12
N GLU A 250 -22.25 45.78 18.93
CA GLU A 250 -23.42 44.87 18.93
C GLU A 250 -22.99 43.39 19.12
N GLN A 251 -23.81 42.64 19.86
CA GLN A 251 -23.61 41.23 20.25
C GLN A 251 -23.86 40.27 19.07
N PRO A 252 -23.33 39.03 19.13
CA PRO A 252 -24.26 37.91 19.25
C PRO A 252 -24.00 36.97 20.43
N LYS A 253 -25.12 36.40 20.88
CA LYS A 253 -25.37 35.50 22.00
C LYS A 253 -24.43 34.29 22.12
N GLN A 254 -24.15 33.99 23.37
CA GLN A 254 -23.54 32.78 23.92
C GLN A 254 -24.39 31.52 23.66
N GLN A 255 -23.72 30.38 23.46
CA GLN A 255 -24.14 29.11 24.04
C GLN A 255 -22.98 28.54 24.89
N PRO A 256 -23.26 27.91 26.04
CA PRO A 256 -22.30 27.74 27.13
C PRO A 256 -21.49 26.44 27.02
N LYS A 257 -20.28 26.49 27.61
CA LYS A 257 -19.51 25.34 28.09
C LYS A 257 -20.31 24.60 29.19
N GLN A 258 -20.30 23.27 29.15
CA GLN A 258 -20.43 22.37 30.30
C GLN A 258 -19.24 21.42 30.21
N GLU A 259 -18.22 21.61 31.07
CA GLU A 259 -18.05 20.98 32.39
C GLU A 259 -17.69 19.50 32.28
N GLU A 260 -16.46 19.21 32.72
CA GLU A 260 -15.94 17.88 33.00
C GLU A 260 -16.78 17.25 34.12
N GLU A 261 -17.30 16.04 33.89
CA GLU A 261 -17.76 15.16 34.95
C GLU A 261 -17.33 13.72 34.64
N ASP A 262 -17.10 13.03 35.73
CA ASP A 262 -16.25 11.87 35.94
C ASP A 262 -16.58 10.59 35.16
N ASP A 263 -15.56 9.76 35.13
CA ASP A 263 -15.43 8.41 34.59
C ASP A 263 -16.62 7.48 34.94
N ALA A 264 -17.33 6.99 33.91
CA ALA A 264 -18.15 5.79 34.00
C ALA A 264 -17.99 4.98 32.70
N PRO A 265 -17.64 3.69 32.76
CA PRO A 265 -17.39 2.89 31.57
C PRO A 265 -18.68 2.70 30.78
N LYS A 266 -18.71 3.23 29.55
CA LYS A 266 -19.77 2.92 28.56
C LYS A 266 -19.84 1.40 28.39
N LYS A 267 -20.95 0.80 28.84
CA LYS A 267 -21.34 -0.58 28.52
C LYS A 267 -21.23 -0.77 27.00
N LYS A 268 -20.35 -1.68 26.56
CA LYS A 268 -20.35 -2.21 25.20
C LYS A 268 -21.75 -2.75 24.91
N GLU A 269 -22.47 -2.17 23.95
CA GLU A 269 -23.65 -2.82 23.39
C GLU A 269 -23.22 -4.19 22.87
N ALA A 270 -23.89 -5.26 23.32
CA ALA A 270 -23.59 -6.61 22.89
C ALA A 270 -23.86 -6.74 21.39
N ASN A 271 -22.94 -7.34 20.64
CA ASN A 271 -23.14 -7.55 19.20
C ASN A 271 -24.35 -8.50 19.02
N PRO A 272 -25.31 -8.21 18.12
CA PRO A 272 -26.46 -9.10 17.86
C PRO A 272 -26.08 -10.55 17.55
N LEU A 273 -24.88 -10.79 17.00
CA LEU A 273 -24.35 -12.12 16.72
C LEU A 273 -23.92 -12.90 17.97
N ASP A 274 -23.64 -12.22 19.10
CA ASP A 274 -23.39 -12.85 20.41
C ASP A 274 -24.67 -13.42 21.03
N LEU A 275 -25.85 -12.94 20.62
CA LEU A 275 -27.15 -13.39 21.12
C LEU A 275 -27.68 -14.63 20.41
N LEU A 276 -26.98 -15.10 19.36
CA LEU A 276 -27.35 -16.31 18.65
C LEU A 276 -27.05 -17.55 19.50
N PRO A 277 -27.79 -18.66 19.32
CA PRO A 277 -27.57 -19.89 20.08
C PRO A 277 -26.11 -20.35 20.05
N PRO A 278 -25.56 -21.02 21.08
CA PRO A 278 -24.21 -21.56 20.99
C PRO A 278 -24.08 -22.54 19.82
N SER A 279 -22.96 -22.45 19.09
CA SER A 279 -22.64 -23.36 17.97
C SER A 279 -21.51 -24.29 18.39
N THR A 280 -21.53 -25.52 17.89
CA THR A 280 -20.44 -26.48 18.08
C THR A 280 -19.20 -26.15 17.26
N PHE A 281 -19.33 -25.26 16.27
CA PHE A 281 -18.23 -24.82 15.41
C PHE A 281 -17.57 -23.54 15.94
N ASN A 282 -16.27 -23.63 16.24
CA ASN A 282 -15.45 -22.50 16.69
C ASN A 282 -14.60 -21.95 15.53
N ILE A 283 -14.90 -20.72 15.12
CA ILE A 283 -14.23 -20.05 14.01
C ILE A 283 -12.75 -19.71 14.29
N ASP A 284 -12.39 -19.42 15.54
CA ASP A 284 -11.02 -19.05 15.89
C ASP A 284 -10.10 -20.26 15.86
N ASP A 285 -10.60 -21.42 16.34
CA ASP A 285 -9.91 -22.70 16.21
C ASP A 285 -9.76 -23.09 14.74
N TYR A 286 -10.81 -22.94 13.94
CA TYR A 286 -10.77 -23.23 12.51
C TYR A 286 -9.76 -22.32 11.79
N LYS A 287 -9.76 -21.00 12.02
CA LYS A 287 -8.76 -20.07 11.46
C LYS A 287 -7.34 -20.48 11.83
N ARG A 288 -7.09 -20.88 13.08
CA ARG A 288 -5.78 -21.35 13.53
C ARG A 288 -5.33 -22.60 12.78
N ILE A 289 -6.22 -23.58 12.59
CA ILE A 289 -5.93 -24.81 11.83
C ILE A 289 -5.70 -24.48 10.35
N PHE A 290 -6.54 -23.62 9.77
CA PHE A 290 -6.47 -23.22 8.37
C PHE A 290 -5.09 -22.66 8.00
N PHE A 291 -4.49 -21.81 8.83
CA PHE A 291 -3.16 -21.24 8.56
C PHE A 291 -1.99 -22.15 8.95
N ALA A 292 -2.22 -23.22 9.73
CA ALA A 292 -1.20 -24.18 10.11
C ALA A 292 -1.03 -25.29 9.06
N GLU A 293 -2.11 -25.70 8.41
CA GLU A 293 -2.13 -26.72 7.35
C GLU A 293 -1.84 -26.09 5.98
N LYS A 294 -0.90 -26.68 5.23
CA LYS A 294 -0.47 -26.16 3.92
C LYS A 294 -1.43 -26.56 2.80
N ASP A 295 -2.16 -27.66 2.98
CA ASP A 295 -3.15 -28.12 2.02
C ASP A 295 -4.51 -27.43 2.26
N ILE A 296 -4.81 -26.43 1.43
CA ILE A 296 -6.06 -25.67 1.52
C ILE A 296 -7.27 -26.55 1.19
N GLN A 297 -7.14 -27.54 0.30
CA GLN A 297 -8.25 -28.46 -0.01
C GLN A 297 -8.67 -29.21 1.25
N LYS A 298 -7.70 -29.78 1.95
CA LYS A 298 -7.93 -30.50 3.21
C LYS A 298 -8.56 -29.61 4.29
N ASN A 299 -8.16 -28.35 4.38
CA ASN A 299 -8.78 -27.39 5.29
C ASN A 299 -10.26 -27.14 4.97
N ILE A 300 -10.58 -26.95 3.68
CA ILE A 300 -11.96 -26.73 3.24
C ILE A 300 -12.82 -27.98 3.40
N ASP A 301 -12.26 -29.17 3.19
CA ASP A 301 -12.95 -30.43 3.47
C ASP A 301 -13.28 -30.56 4.97
N THR A 302 -12.34 -30.15 5.83
CA THR A 302 -12.54 -30.10 7.29
C THR A 302 -13.62 -29.09 7.67
N LEU A 303 -13.70 -27.95 7.00
CA LEU A 303 -14.79 -26.99 7.19
C LEU A 303 -16.15 -27.65 6.94
N PHE A 304 -16.33 -28.28 5.79
CA PHE A 304 -17.61 -28.92 5.47
C PHE A 304 -17.95 -30.11 6.39
N ALA A 305 -16.94 -30.76 6.98
CA ALA A 305 -17.14 -31.83 7.94
C ALA A 305 -17.55 -31.33 9.34
N THR A 306 -17.18 -30.09 9.71
CA THR A 306 -17.30 -29.57 11.08
C THR A 306 -18.26 -28.39 11.22
N ILE A 307 -18.60 -27.72 10.12
CA ILE A 307 -19.44 -26.53 10.13
C ILE A 307 -20.86 -26.87 10.60
N ASP A 308 -21.34 -26.12 11.59
CA ASP A 308 -22.72 -26.16 12.03
C ASP A 308 -23.53 -25.13 11.24
N LEU A 309 -24.29 -25.59 10.24
CA LEU A 309 -25.08 -24.74 9.35
C LEU A 309 -26.32 -24.10 10.00
N ASN A 310 -26.68 -24.52 11.22
CA ASN A 310 -27.70 -23.83 12.01
C ASN A 310 -27.11 -22.58 12.68
N GLY A 311 -25.81 -22.62 12.99
CA GLY A 311 -25.05 -21.51 13.56
C GLY A 311 -24.30 -20.67 12.52
N TRP A 312 -23.98 -21.21 11.36
CA TRP A 312 -23.10 -20.53 10.40
C TRP A 312 -23.65 -20.64 8.99
N SER A 313 -23.31 -19.67 8.16
CA SER A 313 -23.70 -19.68 6.76
C SER A 313 -22.55 -19.33 5.84
N LEU A 314 -22.62 -19.91 4.64
CA LEU A 314 -21.65 -19.78 3.58
C LEU A 314 -22.24 -18.92 2.46
N TRP A 315 -21.47 -17.99 1.93
CA TRP A 315 -21.94 -16.98 0.99
C TRP A 315 -20.92 -16.72 -0.11
N LEU A 316 -21.43 -16.55 -1.33
CA LEU A 316 -20.70 -15.90 -2.41
C LEU A 316 -21.12 -14.45 -2.46
N VAL A 317 -20.14 -13.56 -2.40
CA VAL A 317 -20.37 -12.12 -2.39
C VAL A 317 -19.79 -11.53 -3.66
N ARG A 318 -20.60 -10.76 -4.39
CA ARG A 318 -20.21 -10.08 -5.63
C ARG A 318 -20.50 -8.60 -5.53
N TYR A 319 -19.58 -7.77 -6.02
CA TYR A 319 -19.79 -6.33 -6.12
C TYR A 319 -20.29 -5.97 -7.51
N ASN A 320 -21.46 -5.34 -7.56
CA ASN A 320 -22.05 -4.73 -8.73
C ASN A 320 -21.44 -3.34 -8.94
N LYS A 321 -20.36 -3.31 -9.73
CA LYS A 321 -19.63 -2.10 -10.06
C LYS A 321 -20.43 -1.13 -10.93
N SER A 322 -20.16 0.16 -10.78
CA SER A 322 -20.64 1.18 -11.73
C SER A 322 -19.83 1.17 -13.03
N GLU A 323 -20.33 1.80 -14.10
CA GLU A 323 -19.68 1.80 -15.44
C GLU A 323 -18.23 2.32 -15.45
N ASN A 324 -17.85 3.13 -14.46
CA ASN A 324 -16.51 3.72 -14.36
C ASN A 324 -15.55 2.94 -13.45
N GLU A 325 -16.01 1.89 -12.80
CA GLU A 325 -15.22 1.07 -11.87
C GLU A 325 -14.67 -0.20 -12.54
N GLY A 326 -13.63 -0.80 -11.94
CA GLY A 326 -13.02 -2.02 -12.46
C GLY A 326 -12.09 -1.83 -13.67
N LYS A 327 -11.80 -0.57 -14.05
CA LYS A 327 -10.95 -0.25 -15.21
C LYS A 327 -9.46 -0.45 -14.97
N GLN A 328 -9.02 -0.26 -13.72
CA GLN A 328 -7.61 -0.37 -13.31
C GLN A 328 -7.51 -1.15 -12.01
N LEU A 329 -6.56 -2.06 -11.93
CA LEU A 329 -6.40 -2.99 -10.81
C LEU A 329 -6.02 -2.26 -9.52
N ILE A 330 -5.16 -1.25 -9.60
CA ILE A 330 -4.76 -0.47 -8.42
C ILE A 330 -5.97 0.26 -7.82
N LEU A 331 -6.80 0.92 -8.64
CA LEU A 331 -8.02 1.59 -8.18
C LEU A 331 -9.04 0.58 -7.63
N THR A 332 -9.18 -0.56 -8.30
CA THR A 332 -10.10 -1.64 -7.87
C THR A 332 -9.64 -2.28 -6.56
N ASN A 333 -8.33 -2.42 -6.35
CA ASN A 333 -7.74 -2.86 -5.09
C ASN A 333 -7.96 -1.85 -3.97
N ASN A 334 -7.85 -0.55 -4.25
CA ASN A 334 -8.15 0.50 -3.27
C ASN A 334 -9.63 0.47 -2.86
N LEU A 335 -10.53 0.27 -3.83
CA LEU A 335 -11.96 0.09 -3.57
C LEU A 335 -12.21 -1.13 -2.67
N MET A 336 -11.62 -2.28 -3.01
CA MET A 336 -11.69 -3.51 -2.21
C MET A 336 -11.18 -3.29 -0.78
N LYS A 337 -10.02 -2.66 -0.61
CA LYS A 337 -9.43 -2.40 0.71
C LYS A 337 -10.27 -1.41 1.53
N GLY A 338 -10.78 -0.34 0.91
CA GLY A 338 -11.65 0.62 1.58
C GLY A 338 -12.95 -0.05 2.07
N PHE A 339 -13.50 -0.95 1.26
CA PHE A 339 -14.65 -1.77 1.59
C PHE A 339 -14.36 -2.71 2.79
N ILE A 340 -13.37 -3.60 2.66
CA ILE A 340 -13.09 -4.65 3.65
C ILE A 340 -12.51 -4.09 4.96
N ASN A 341 -11.55 -3.16 4.88
CA ASN A 341 -10.72 -2.81 6.04
C ASN A 341 -11.19 -1.58 6.80
N GLN A 342 -11.84 -0.62 6.14
CA GLN A 342 -12.16 0.66 6.78
C GLN A 342 -13.61 0.75 7.25
N ARG A 343 -14.52 -0.06 6.67
CA ARG A 343 -15.96 0.15 6.80
C ARG A 343 -16.73 -1.05 7.32
N LEU A 344 -16.24 -2.28 7.12
CA LEU A 344 -16.81 -3.50 7.73
C LEU A 344 -16.21 -3.88 9.08
N ASP A 345 -15.15 -3.22 9.51
CA ASP A 345 -14.30 -3.66 10.62
C ASP A 345 -14.71 -3.12 12.01
N GLN A 346 -16.01 -3.13 12.33
CA GLN A 346 -16.51 -2.85 13.68
C GLN A 346 -16.63 -4.15 14.51
N ASN A 347 -15.54 -4.90 14.65
CA ASN A 347 -15.48 -6.22 15.33
C ASN A 347 -16.15 -7.39 14.57
N PHE A 348 -16.53 -7.22 13.31
CA PHE A 348 -17.16 -8.30 12.51
C PHE A 348 -16.20 -9.49 12.24
N ARG A 349 -14.88 -9.26 12.25
CA ARG A 349 -13.86 -10.30 12.05
C ARG A 349 -13.97 -11.47 13.03
N LYS A 350 -14.42 -11.24 14.26
CA LYS A 350 -14.65 -12.30 15.25
C LYS A 350 -15.75 -13.28 14.81
N TYR A 351 -16.69 -12.84 13.98
CA TYR A 351 -17.84 -13.63 13.55
C TYR A 351 -17.77 -14.04 12.08
N ALA A 352 -16.66 -13.79 11.39
CA ALA A 352 -16.54 -14.06 9.96
C ALA A 352 -15.13 -14.49 9.54
N PHE A 353 -15.08 -15.23 8.44
CA PHE A 353 -13.85 -15.58 7.73
C PHE A 353 -14.14 -15.62 6.24
N ALA A 354 -13.29 -15.00 5.43
CA ALA A 354 -13.53 -14.95 3.99
C ALA A 354 -12.25 -14.88 3.19
N ILE A 355 -12.36 -15.27 1.92
CA ILE A 355 -11.44 -14.88 0.87
C ILE A 355 -12.20 -13.98 -0.10
N HIS A 356 -11.68 -12.78 -0.35
CA HIS A 356 -12.27 -11.81 -1.26
C HIS A 356 -11.19 -11.20 -2.15
N GLY A 357 -11.54 -10.87 -3.38
CA GLY A 357 -10.53 -10.52 -4.35
C GLY A 357 -11.03 -9.81 -5.60
N VAL A 358 -10.06 -9.37 -6.39
CA VAL A 358 -10.26 -8.84 -7.74
C VAL A 358 -10.07 -9.97 -8.74
N TYR A 359 -11.00 -10.11 -9.67
CA TYR A 359 -11.01 -11.13 -10.72
C TYR A 359 -11.20 -10.49 -12.10
N GLY A 360 -10.65 -11.13 -13.13
CA GLY A 360 -10.77 -10.72 -14.54
C GLY A 360 -9.55 -9.98 -15.08
N ASP A 361 -9.74 -9.26 -16.18
CA ASP A 361 -8.71 -8.50 -16.89
C ASP A 361 -9.08 -7.03 -16.95
N GLU A 362 -8.10 -6.12 -16.89
CA GLU A 362 -8.35 -4.71 -17.18
C GLU A 362 -8.85 -4.56 -18.63
N PRO A 363 -9.90 -3.73 -18.88
CA PRO A 363 -10.59 -2.82 -17.96
C PRO A 363 -11.88 -3.40 -17.35
N ASN A 364 -12.03 -4.72 -17.34
CA ASN A 364 -13.22 -5.46 -16.93
C ASN A 364 -13.02 -6.24 -15.62
N LEU A 365 -12.40 -5.61 -14.63
CA LEU A 365 -12.18 -6.23 -13.32
C LEU A 365 -13.47 -6.28 -12.49
N GLN A 366 -13.57 -7.27 -11.61
CA GLN A 366 -14.74 -7.55 -10.76
C GLN A 366 -14.30 -7.90 -9.35
N LEU A 367 -15.07 -7.48 -8.34
CA LEU A 367 -14.83 -7.88 -6.94
C LEU A 367 -15.75 -9.03 -6.56
N ARG A 368 -15.16 -10.12 -6.10
CA ARG A 368 -15.88 -11.35 -5.74
C ARG A 368 -15.20 -12.05 -4.58
N GLY A 369 -15.93 -12.88 -3.84
CA GLY A 369 -15.32 -13.73 -2.82
C GLY A 369 -16.28 -14.72 -2.16
N ALA A 370 -15.69 -15.60 -1.38
CA ALA A 370 -16.37 -16.62 -0.59
C ALA A 370 -16.24 -16.28 0.90
N TRP A 371 -17.38 -16.15 1.56
CA TRP A 371 -17.50 -15.70 2.94
C TRP A 371 -18.20 -16.75 3.80
N LEU A 372 -17.75 -16.85 5.05
CA LEU A 372 -18.35 -17.61 6.13
C LEU A 372 -18.62 -16.63 7.28
N TRP A 373 -19.83 -16.63 7.83
CA TRP A 373 -20.12 -15.84 9.04
C TRP A 373 -21.17 -16.48 9.94
N ARG A 374 -21.21 -16.01 11.19
CA ARG A 374 -22.15 -16.45 12.21
C ARG A 374 -23.57 -15.99 11.86
N GLY A 375 -24.52 -16.90 11.99
CA GLY A 375 -25.94 -16.70 11.68
C GLY A 375 -26.30 -17.22 10.29
N THR A 376 -27.60 -17.24 9.97
CA THR A 376 -28.13 -17.79 8.72
C THR A 376 -28.47 -16.71 7.68
N GLU A 377 -28.49 -15.45 8.09
CA GLU A 377 -28.86 -14.29 7.28
C GLU A 377 -27.66 -13.37 7.05
N VAL A 378 -27.82 -12.40 6.15
CA VAL A 378 -26.82 -11.34 5.98
C VAL A 378 -26.75 -10.48 7.27
N PRO A 379 -25.57 -10.36 7.92
CA PRO A 379 -25.41 -9.69 9.21
C PRO A 379 -25.72 -8.19 9.15
N LYS A 380 -26.00 -7.60 10.32
CA LYS A 380 -26.29 -6.16 10.43
C LYS A 380 -25.09 -5.32 9.95
N GLU A 381 -23.88 -5.76 10.23
CA GLU A 381 -22.62 -5.13 9.81
C GLU A 381 -22.52 -4.99 8.29
N TRP A 382 -23.09 -5.93 7.55
CA TRP A 382 -23.22 -5.83 6.10
C TRP A 382 -24.35 -4.89 5.68
N LYS A 383 -25.51 -4.97 6.35
CA LYS A 383 -26.69 -4.13 6.03
C LYS A 383 -26.45 -2.64 6.29
N ASP A 384 -25.68 -2.32 7.32
CA ASP A 384 -25.32 -0.95 7.68
C ASP A 384 -24.16 -0.41 6.82
N HIS A 385 -23.54 -1.26 6.00
CA HIS A 385 -22.43 -0.86 5.14
C HIS A 385 -22.92 0.01 3.99
N VAL A 386 -22.29 1.17 3.77
CA VAL A 386 -22.66 2.15 2.72
C VAL A 386 -22.65 1.61 1.28
N ALA A 387 -22.00 0.47 1.07
CA ALA A 387 -21.95 -0.23 -0.21
C ALA A 387 -22.86 -1.47 -0.28
N TYR A 388 -23.73 -1.71 0.72
CA TYR A 388 -24.59 -2.90 0.80
C TYR A 388 -25.40 -3.11 -0.49
N ASP A 389 -26.03 -2.06 -1.00
CA ASP A 389 -26.88 -2.11 -2.21
C ASP A 389 -26.09 -2.44 -3.49
N TYR A 390 -24.77 -2.25 -3.47
CA TYR A 390 -23.88 -2.64 -4.56
C TYR A 390 -23.35 -4.06 -4.40
N HIS A 391 -23.75 -4.80 -3.37
CA HIS A 391 -23.35 -6.19 -3.18
C HIS A 391 -24.50 -7.16 -3.41
N GLN A 392 -24.21 -8.22 -4.16
CA GLN A 392 -25.06 -9.37 -4.27
C GLN A 392 -24.56 -10.46 -3.31
N PHE A 393 -25.46 -10.92 -2.43
CA PHE A 393 -25.22 -11.99 -1.48
C PHE A 393 -25.93 -13.25 -1.95
N ILE A 394 -25.18 -14.29 -2.26
CA ILE A 394 -25.72 -15.58 -2.70
C ILE A 394 -25.40 -16.61 -1.62
N LYS A 395 -26.42 -17.07 -0.90
CA LYS A 395 -26.26 -18.12 0.11
C LYS A 395 -25.92 -19.44 -0.58
N VAL A 396 -24.87 -20.10 -0.13
CA VAL A 396 -24.41 -21.37 -0.68
C VAL A 396 -25.21 -22.50 -0.07
N ASP A 397 -25.91 -23.25 -0.91
CA ASP A 397 -26.49 -24.53 -0.53
C ASP A 397 -25.43 -25.63 -0.64
N VAL A 398 -25.04 -26.21 0.50
CA VAL A 398 -24.04 -27.28 0.56
C VAL A 398 -24.49 -28.57 -0.13
N ASN A 399 -25.79 -28.75 -0.33
CA ASN A 399 -26.35 -29.90 -1.05
C ASN A 399 -26.32 -29.69 -2.56
N ASN A 400 -26.16 -28.45 -3.02
CA ASN A 400 -25.96 -28.13 -4.42
C ASN A 400 -24.47 -28.27 -4.77
N ALA A 401 -24.12 -29.34 -5.47
CA ALA A 401 -22.73 -29.65 -5.84
C ALA A 401 -22.04 -28.50 -6.60
N ALA A 402 -22.76 -27.79 -7.47
CA ALA A 402 -22.18 -26.69 -8.24
C ALA A 402 -21.88 -25.46 -7.37
N GLN A 403 -22.79 -25.09 -6.46
CA GLN A 403 -22.56 -23.97 -5.54
C GLN A 403 -21.47 -24.29 -4.52
N LYS A 404 -21.48 -25.52 -3.99
CA LYS A 404 -20.44 -26.00 -3.08
C LYS A 404 -19.07 -25.97 -3.77
N GLN A 405 -18.97 -26.51 -4.98
CA GLN A 405 -17.71 -26.51 -5.72
C GLN A 405 -17.25 -25.09 -6.05
N LEU A 406 -18.17 -24.19 -6.44
CA LEU A 406 -17.81 -22.79 -6.68
C LEU A 406 -17.27 -22.11 -5.42
N PHE A 407 -17.88 -22.36 -4.26
CA PHE A 407 -17.35 -21.86 -2.98
C PHE A 407 -15.94 -22.41 -2.71
N VAL A 408 -15.73 -23.71 -2.91
CA VAL A 408 -14.42 -24.37 -2.77
C VAL A 408 -13.38 -23.75 -3.71
N ASP A 409 -13.74 -23.51 -4.96
CA ASP A 409 -12.85 -22.94 -5.98
C ASP A 409 -12.28 -21.58 -5.55
N TYR A 410 -13.11 -20.71 -4.95
CA TYR A 410 -12.65 -19.43 -4.40
C TYR A 410 -11.57 -19.59 -3.32
N TRP A 411 -11.64 -20.66 -2.51
CA TRP A 411 -10.67 -20.93 -1.46
C TRP A 411 -9.43 -21.64 -1.94
N ILE A 412 -9.49 -22.48 -2.97
CA ILE A 412 -8.32 -23.30 -3.36
C ILE A 412 -7.52 -22.65 -4.48
N LYS A 413 -8.20 -22.00 -5.43
CA LYS A 413 -7.58 -21.40 -6.61
C LYS A 413 -7.04 -20.00 -6.28
N GLN A 414 -6.01 -19.98 -5.43
CA GLN A 414 -5.43 -18.73 -4.90
C GLN A 414 -4.21 -18.23 -5.66
N GLU A 415 -3.75 -18.94 -6.70
CA GLU A 415 -2.56 -18.53 -7.42
C GLU A 415 -2.87 -17.33 -8.34
N GLU A 416 -2.46 -16.14 -7.91
CA GLU A 416 -2.70 -14.92 -8.67
C GLU A 416 -2.09 -14.98 -10.09
N ASP A 417 -2.86 -14.48 -11.05
CA ASP A 417 -2.59 -14.45 -12.49
C ASP A 417 -2.58 -15.82 -13.20
N VAL A 418 -2.79 -16.91 -12.46
CA VAL A 418 -2.84 -18.28 -12.98
C VAL A 418 -4.22 -18.90 -12.77
N SER A 419 -4.71 -18.81 -11.54
CA SER A 419 -5.99 -19.37 -11.12
C SER A 419 -7.17 -18.63 -11.74
N GLU A 420 -8.19 -19.39 -12.14
CA GLU A 420 -9.44 -18.88 -12.69
C GLU A 420 -10.64 -19.42 -11.92
N VAL A 421 -11.53 -18.50 -11.53
CA VAL A 421 -12.80 -18.80 -10.87
C VAL A 421 -13.90 -18.18 -11.71
N GLU A 422 -14.88 -18.99 -12.13
CA GLU A 422 -15.94 -18.58 -13.06
C GLU A 422 -15.40 -17.99 -14.39
N GLY A 423 -14.27 -18.50 -14.87
CA GLY A 423 -13.61 -18.00 -16.09
C GLY A 423 -12.95 -16.63 -15.93
N LEU A 424 -12.83 -16.12 -14.70
CA LEU A 424 -12.16 -14.86 -14.40
C LEU A 424 -10.85 -15.15 -13.66
N LYS A 425 -9.75 -14.62 -14.19
CA LYS A 425 -8.42 -14.76 -13.61
C LYS A 425 -8.31 -14.02 -12.28
N ALA A 426 -7.80 -14.69 -11.24
CA ALA A 426 -7.54 -14.05 -9.95
C ALA A 426 -6.44 -12.99 -10.07
N ARG A 427 -6.72 -11.75 -9.69
CA ARG A 427 -5.79 -10.59 -9.77
C ARG A 427 -5.39 -10.00 -8.44
N SER A 428 -6.14 -10.22 -7.39
CA SER A 428 -5.67 -9.88 -6.04
C SER A 428 -6.55 -10.59 -5.07
N LEU A 429 -5.97 -11.29 -4.10
CA LEU A 429 -6.75 -12.02 -3.11
C LEU A 429 -6.39 -11.55 -1.70
N MET A 430 -7.39 -11.48 -0.84
CA MET A 430 -7.24 -11.05 0.54
C MET A 430 -8.12 -11.91 1.45
N TYR A 431 -7.57 -12.28 2.59
CA TYR A 431 -8.35 -12.88 3.67
C TYR A 431 -9.01 -11.79 4.53
N PHE A 432 -10.29 -11.96 4.83
CA PHE A 432 -10.94 -11.30 5.94
C PHE A 432 -10.91 -12.24 7.14
N ARG A 433 -10.17 -11.89 8.19
CA ARG A 433 -9.96 -12.75 9.35
C ARG A 433 -9.93 -11.98 10.64
#